data_AF-A0AAW1B864-F1
#
_entry.id   AF-A0AAW1B864-F1
#
_cell.length_a   1.000
_cell.length_b   1.000
_cell.length_c   1.000
_cell.angle_alpha   90.00
_cell.angle_beta   90.00
_cell.angle_gamma   90.00
#
_symmetry.space_group_name_H-M   'P 1'
#
loop_
_entity.id
_entity.type
_entity.pdbx_description
1 polymer ?
#
loop_
_entity_poly.entity_id
_entity_poly.type
_entity_poly.pdbx_seq_one_letter_code
_entity_poly.pdbx_strand_id
1 'polypeptide(L)'
;MDPKTTRRHPRWLNRAPPFSSLNPPEGRGLAVMMNCKHIETSAALHHNTEELFEGVVRQIRLRRCRREGDSLSKEGAIGRRESLTKKAKRFLSNLVPRNGRFFKQRSKSCNDLSVL
;
A
#
# COMPACT_ATOMS: atom_id res chain seq x y z
N MET A 1 12.91 -23.11 43.96
CA MET A 1 12.17 -23.69 42.81
C MET A 1 12.10 -22.59 41.76
N ASP A 2 13.16 -22.44 40.96
CA ASP A 2 13.21 -21.40 39.92
C ASP A 2 12.82 -22.01 38.57
N PRO A 3 11.87 -21.42 37.83
CA PRO A 3 11.48 -21.93 36.54
C PRO A 3 12.61 -21.62 35.55
N LYS A 4 13.29 -22.68 35.09
CA LYS A 4 14.27 -22.63 34.00
C LYS A 4 13.61 -21.95 32.81
N THR A 5 13.99 -20.70 32.55
CA THR A 5 13.66 -19.99 31.33
C THR A 5 14.40 -20.69 30.21
N THR A 6 13.73 -21.62 29.53
CA THR A 6 14.25 -22.25 28.32
C THR A 6 14.35 -21.15 27.25
N ARG A 7 15.48 -20.45 27.19
CA ARG A 7 15.79 -19.55 26.07
C ARG A 7 15.76 -20.42 24.82
N ARG A 8 14.69 -20.32 24.03
CA ARG A 8 14.62 -20.96 22.72
C ARG A 8 15.76 -20.37 21.90
N HIS A 9 16.81 -21.15 21.68
CA HIS A 9 17.91 -20.76 20.82
C HIS A 9 17.34 -20.53 19.41
N PRO A 10 17.40 -19.31 18.84
CA PRO A 10 16.79 -19.04 17.55
C PRO A 10 17.49 -19.90 16.49
N ARG A 11 16.72 -20.70 15.74
CA ARG A 11 17.24 -21.62 14.71
C ARG A 11 18.13 -20.95 13.65
N TRP A 12 18.04 -19.64 13.52
CA TRP A 12 18.87 -18.83 12.61
C TRP A 12 20.33 -18.67 13.07
N LEU A 13 20.62 -18.82 14.37
CA LEU A 13 21.99 -18.65 14.89
C LEU A 13 22.95 -19.68 14.32
N ASN A 14 22.46 -20.89 14.01
CA ASN A 14 23.26 -21.98 13.43
C ASN A 14 23.45 -21.85 11.91
N ARG A 15 22.87 -20.82 11.28
CA ARG A 15 22.92 -20.57 9.84
C ARG A 15 23.72 -19.32 9.49
N ALA A 16 24.22 -18.61 10.50
CA ALA A 16 25.13 -17.49 10.30
C ALA A 16 26.51 -18.04 9.93
N PRO A 17 27.08 -17.65 8.78
CA PRO A 17 28.43 -18.08 8.42
C PRO A 17 29.44 -17.57 9.48
N PRO A 18 30.46 -18.37 9.83
CA PRO A 18 31.49 -17.97 10.79
C PRO A 18 32.24 -16.76 10.22
N PHE A 19 32.25 -15.62 10.92
CA PHE A 19 32.94 -14.34 10.65
C PHE A 19 33.70 -14.23 9.31
N SER A 20 33.03 -14.52 8.21
CA SER A 20 33.52 -14.33 6.86
C SER A 20 33.06 -12.94 6.52
N SER A 21 33.99 -12.05 6.19
CA SER A 21 33.66 -10.74 5.64
C SER A 21 32.71 -10.94 4.46
N LEU A 22 31.43 -10.72 4.71
CA LEU A 22 30.39 -10.87 3.70
C LEU A 22 30.58 -9.73 2.73
N ASN A 23 30.79 -10.03 1.45
CA ASN A 23 30.91 -8.97 0.46
C ASN A 23 29.54 -8.30 0.25
N PRO A 24 29.48 -6.99 -0.08
CA PRO A 24 28.23 -6.29 -0.36
C PRO A 24 27.22 -7.01 -1.27
N PRO A 25 27.61 -7.64 -2.40
CA PRO A 25 26.67 -8.38 -3.24
C PRO A 25 26.13 -9.65 -2.55
N GLU A 26 26.93 -10.33 -1.72
CA GLU A 26 26.51 -11.54 -1.00
C GLU A 26 25.46 -11.20 0.05
N GLY A 27 25.63 -10.09 0.78
CA GLY A 27 24.64 -9.57 1.73
C GLY A 27 23.29 -9.25 1.08
N ARG A 28 23.33 -8.64 -0.12
CA ARG A 28 22.11 -8.39 -0.92
C ARG A 28 21.47 -9.69 -1.39
N GLY A 29 22.25 -10.65 -1.89
CA GLY A 29 21.76 -11.95 -2.34
C GLY A 29 21.04 -12.72 -1.22
N LEU A 30 21.64 -12.76 -0.03
CA LEU A 30 21.05 -13.40 1.15
C LEU A 30 19.71 -12.75 1.54
N ALA A 31 19.62 -11.43 1.49
CA ALA A 31 18.39 -10.73 1.85
C ALA A 31 17.24 -10.97 0.87
N VAL A 32 17.54 -11.07 -0.44
CA VAL A 32 16.55 -11.46 -1.46
C VAL A 32 16.04 -12.87 -1.18
N MET A 33 16.94 -13.83 -0.95
CA MET A 33 16.57 -15.23 -0.65
C MET A 33 15.68 -15.34 0.61
N MET A 34 15.93 -14.49 1.61
CA MET A 34 15.20 -14.50 2.88
C MET A 34 13.98 -13.57 2.90
N ASN A 35 13.65 -12.90 1.79
CA ASN A 35 12.57 -11.90 1.69
C ASN A 35 12.65 -10.82 2.79
N CYS A 36 13.87 -10.36 3.09
CA CYS A 36 14.13 -9.29 4.05
C CYS A 36 14.78 -8.09 3.35
N LYS A 37 15.12 -7.06 4.13
CA LYS A 37 15.81 -5.85 3.64
C LYS A 37 17.26 -5.88 4.14
N HIS A 38 18.18 -5.43 3.30
CA HIS A 38 19.60 -5.32 3.62
C HIS A 38 20.04 -3.86 3.57
N ILE A 39 20.85 -3.46 4.55
CA ILE A 39 21.52 -2.15 4.62
C ILE A 39 22.86 -2.36 5.34
N GLU A 40 23.93 -1.85 4.75
CA GLU A 40 25.24 -1.83 5.39
C GLU A 40 25.32 -0.62 6.30
N THR A 41 25.74 -0.81 7.56
CA THR A 41 25.77 0.25 8.56
C THR A 41 27.07 0.21 9.35
N SER A 42 27.55 1.37 9.79
CA SER A 42 28.65 1.47 10.74
C SER A 42 28.25 2.40 11.88
N ALA A 43 28.03 1.82 13.06
CA ALA A 43 27.65 2.57 14.25
C ALA A 43 28.74 3.57 14.68
N ALA A 44 30.01 3.19 14.55
CA ALA A 44 31.14 4.04 14.92
C ALA A 44 31.29 5.26 13.99
N LEU A 45 30.90 5.13 12.72
CA LEU A 45 30.96 6.20 11.73
C LEU A 45 29.61 6.92 11.55
N HIS A 46 28.60 6.57 12.34
CA HIS A 46 27.21 7.00 12.15
C HIS A 46 26.65 6.77 10.73
N HIS A 47 27.23 5.83 9.97
CA HIS A 47 26.84 5.57 8.58
C HIS A 47 25.59 4.69 8.50
N ASN A 48 24.57 5.17 7.80
CA ASN A 48 23.30 4.49 7.55
C ASN A 48 22.51 4.09 8.82
N THR A 49 22.85 4.68 9.96
CA THR A 49 22.26 4.30 11.25
C THR A 49 20.84 4.84 11.41
N GLU A 50 20.60 6.09 11.00
CA GLU A 50 19.27 6.70 11.00
C GLU A 50 18.36 6.03 9.96
N GLU A 51 18.88 5.84 8.74
CA GLU A 51 18.19 5.20 7.63
C GLU A 51 17.75 3.77 7.95
N LEU A 52 18.55 3.03 8.73
CA LEU A 52 18.19 1.72 9.26
C LEU A 52 16.91 1.81 10.11
N PHE A 53 16.87 2.73 11.09
CA PHE A 53 15.72 2.84 12.00
C PHE A 53 14.48 3.37 11.28
N GLU A 54 14.62 4.41 10.47
CA GLU A 54 13.53 4.92 9.64
C GLU A 54 12.97 3.85 8.71
N GLY A 55 13.86 3.10 8.06
CA GLY A 55 13.51 2.01 7.16
C GLY A 55 12.69 0.92 7.87
N VAL A 56 13.10 0.52 9.07
CA VAL A 56 12.38 -0.48 9.88
C VAL A 56 10.98 0.03 10.26
N VAL A 57 10.88 1.26 10.78
CA VAL A 57 9.57 1.87 11.15
C VAL A 57 8.65 1.96 9.93
N ARG A 58 9.18 2.38 8.78
CA ARG A 58 8.46 2.45 7.51
C ARG A 58 7.94 1.08 7.09
N GLN A 59 8.76 0.03 7.17
CA GLN A 59 8.32 -1.35 6.82
C GLN A 59 7.25 -1.89 7.78
N ILE A 60 7.33 -1.58 9.08
CA ILE A 60 6.30 -1.95 10.04
C ILE A 60 4.97 -1.26 9.69
N ARG A 61 4.99 0.05 9.40
CA ARG A 61 3.80 0.80 8.98
C ARG A 61 3.18 0.24 7.70
N LEU A 62 3.99 -0.04 6.68
CA LEU A 62 3.53 -0.64 5.42
C LEU A 62 2.88 -2.01 5.63
N ARG A 63 3.46 -2.86 6.49
CA ARG A 63 2.89 -4.18 6.81
C ARG A 63 1.59 -4.07 7.62
N ARG A 64 1.48 -3.09 8.52
CA ARG A 64 0.23 -2.80 9.24
C ARG A 64 -0.87 -2.32 8.28
N CYS A 65 -0.58 -1.34 7.42
CA CYS A 65 -1.55 -0.85 6.43
C CYS A 65 -1.95 -1.91 5.41
N ARG A 66 -1.04 -2.82 5.00
CA ARG A 66 -1.41 -3.96 4.15
C ARG A 66 -2.38 -4.88 4.88
N ARG A 67 -2.09 -5.26 6.13
CA ARG A 67 -2.96 -6.14 6.91
C ARG A 67 -4.32 -5.51 7.19
N GLU A 68 -4.35 -4.21 7.44
CA GLU A 68 -5.58 -3.43 7.62
C GLU A 68 -6.34 -3.26 6.30
N GLY A 69 -5.66 -3.06 5.17
CA GLY A 69 -6.29 -3.04 3.84
C GLY A 69 -6.86 -4.39 3.39
N ASP A 70 -6.19 -5.49 3.76
CA ASP A 70 -6.65 -6.86 3.51
C ASP A 70 -7.80 -7.24 4.46
N SER A 71 -7.76 -6.85 5.74
CA SER A 71 -8.87 -7.05 6.68
C SER A 71 -10.06 -6.13 6.42
N LEU A 72 -9.85 -4.88 6.01
CA LEU A 72 -10.92 -3.97 5.55
C LEU A 72 -11.56 -4.43 4.23
N SER A 73 -10.85 -5.24 3.43
CA SER A 73 -11.43 -5.89 2.25
C SER A 73 -12.26 -7.13 2.59
N LYS A 74 -12.10 -7.70 3.80
CA LYS A 74 -12.92 -8.82 4.30
C LYS A 74 -14.06 -8.39 5.24
N GLU A 75 -13.88 -7.34 6.04
CA GLU A 75 -14.84 -6.92 7.08
C GLU A 75 -15.53 -5.55 6.81
N GLY A 76 -15.15 -4.82 5.75
CA GLY A 76 -15.50 -3.39 5.58
C GLY A 76 -16.67 -3.06 4.65
N ALA A 77 -17.78 -3.80 4.72
CA ALA A 77 -19.03 -3.43 4.02
C ALA A 77 -19.74 -2.19 4.60
N ILE A 78 -19.23 -1.59 5.69
CA ILE A 78 -19.86 -0.43 6.33
C ILE A 78 -18.80 0.66 6.56
N GLY A 79 -18.76 1.67 5.69
CA GLY A 79 -18.08 2.95 6.00
C GLY A 79 -16.82 3.34 5.19
N ARG A 80 -16.47 2.65 4.09
CA ARG A 80 -15.34 3.08 3.23
C ARG A 80 -15.66 4.43 2.57
N ARG A 81 -14.93 5.48 2.97
CA ARG A 81 -14.81 6.75 2.23
C ARG A 81 -14.71 6.43 0.73
N GLU A 82 -15.71 6.84 -0.02
CA GLU A 82 -15.83 6.49 -1.43
C GLU A 82 -14.65 7.06 -2.23
N SER A 83 -14.06 6.24 -3.11
CA SER A 83 -13.03 6.75 -4.01
C SER A 83 -13.63 7.82 -4.92
N LEU A 84 -12.83 8.85 -5.25
CA LEU A 84 -13.24 9.92 -6.18
C LEU A 84 -13.79 9.35 -7.49
N THR A 85 -13.24 8.24 -7.97
CA THR A 85 -13.72 7.48 -9.13
C THR A 85 -15.11 6.87 -8.94
N LYS A 86 -15.43 6.35 -7.75
CA LYS A 86 -16.76 5.79 -7.44
C LYS A 86 -17.81 6.89 -7.27
N LYS A 87 -17.40 8.03 -6.68
CA LYS A 87 -18.23 9.24 -6.60
C LYS A 87 -18.54 9.81 -7.98
N ALA A 88 -17.53 9.93 -8.84
CA ALA A 88 -17.71 10.36 -10.23
C ALA A 88 -18.63 9.40 -11.01
N LYS A 89 -18.47 8.09 -10.85
CA LYS A 89 -19.33 7.09 -11.49
C LYS A 89 -20.80 7.23 -11.07
N ARG A 90 -21.06 7.47 -9.77
CA ARG A 90 -22.42 7.72 -9.25
C ARG A 90 -23.02 9.03 -9.76
N PHE A 91 -22.21 10.09 -9.79
CA PHE A 91 -22.63 11.38 -10.30
C PHE A 91 -23.04 11.28 -11.78
N LEU A 92 -22.19 10.65 -12.61
CA LEU A 92 -22.49 10.41 -14.02
C LEU A 92 -23.68 9.48 -14.20
N SER A 93 -23.84 8.43 -13.37
CA SER A 93 -25.01 7.56 -13.48
C SER A 93 -26.32 8.25 -13.12
N ASN A 94 -26.27 9.27 -12.26
CA ASN A 94 -27.45 10.08 -11.94
C ASN A 94 -27.76 11.12 -13.03
N LEU A 95 -26.76 11.51 -13.82
CA LEU A 95 -26.92 12.40 -14.97
C LEU A 95 -27.32 11.68 -16.26
N VAL A 96 -27.23 10.36 -16.33
CA VAL A 96 -27.67 9.56 -17.48
C VAL A 96 -29.12 9.13 -17.28
N PRO A 97 -30.10 9.70 -18.01
CA PRO A 97 -31.46 9.21 -18.08
C PRO A 97 -31.44 7.75 -18.51
N ARG A 98 -32.07 6.90 -17.69
CA ARG A 98 -32.07 5.44 -17.84
C ARG A 98 -32.93 4.93 -19.00
N ASN A 99 -33.49 5.82 -19.82
CA ASN A 99 -34.28 5.50 -21.00
C ASN A 99 -33.65 6.16 -22.23
N GLY A 100 -33.23 5.33 -23.20
CA GLY A 100 -32.49 5.70 -24.40
C GLY A 100 -33.26 6.59 -25.39
N ARG A 101 -33.47 7.86 -25.03
CA ARG A 101 -33.89 8.91 -25.96
C ARG A 101 -33.09 10.18 -25.72
N PHE A 102 -31.83 10.17 -26.14
CA PHE A 102 -31.09 11.40 -26.37
C PHE A 102 -31.24 11.83 -27.83
N PHE A 103 -31.25 13.15 -28.03
CA PHE A 103 -31.30 13.89 -29.31
C PHE A 103 -32.68 14.08 -29.96
N LYS A 104 -33.59 14.78 -29.26
CA LYS A 104 -34.54 15.69 -29.92
C LYS A 104 -34.56 17.04 -29.21
N GLN A 105 -33.40 17.65 -29.06
CA GLN A 105 -33.33 19.11 -28.90
C GLN A 105 -33.63 19.71 -30.29
N ARG A 106 -34.90 19.73 -30.66
CA ARG A 106 -35.37 20.45 -31.85
C ARG A 106 -35.45 21.91 -31.42
N SER A 107 -34.41 22.69 -31.69
CA SER A 107 -34.45 24.13 -31.50
C SER A 107 -35.63 24.69 -32.30
N LYS A 108 -36.67 25.19 -31.63
CA LYS A 108 -37.71 25.99 -32.29
C LYS A 108 -37.08 27.35 -32.59
N SER A 109 -36.67 27.56 -33.84
CA SER A 109 -36.40 28.90 -34.36
C SER A 109 -37.73 29.65 -34.33
N CYS A 110 -37.84 30.69 -33.50
CA CYS A 110 -38.89 31.68 -33.65
C CYS A 110 -38.64 32.42 -34.97
N ASN A 111 -39.27 31.96 -36.04
CA ASN A 111 -39.49 32.70 -37.26
C ASN A 111 -40.97 32.61 -37.58
N ASP A 112 -41.76 33.52 -37.01
CA ASP A 112 -42.91 34.15 -37.68
C ASP A 112 -43.41 35.33 -36.82
N LEU A 113 -42.97 36.54 -37.14
CA LEU A 113 -43.69 37.76 -36.78
C LEU A 113 -44.27 38.31 -38.09
N SER A 114 -45.28 37.62 -38.61
CA SER A 114 -46.22 38.20 -39.54
C SER A 114 -47.61 38.21 -38.92
N VAL A 115 -48.31 39.33 -39.14
CA VAL A 115 -49.78 39.52 -39.03
C VAL A 115 -50.36 39.89 -37.65
N LEU A 116 -50.27 41.18 -37.28
CA LEU A 116 -51.34 42.21 -37.33
C LEU A 116 -50.95 43.47 -36.53
#